data_AF-A0A355PUW7-F1
#
_entry.id   AF-A0A355PUW7-F1
#
_cell.length_a   1.000
_cell.length_b   1.000
_cell.length_c   1.000
_cell.angle_alpha   90.00
_cell.angle_beta   90.00
_cell.angle_gamma   90.00
#
_symmetry.space_group_name_H-M   'P 1'
#
loop_
_entity.id
_entity.type
_entity.pdbx_description
1 polymer ?
#
loop_
_entity_poly.entity_id
_entity_poly.type
_entity_poly.pdbx_seq_one_letter_code
_entity_poly.pdbx_strand_id
1 'polypeptide(L)'
;QGIKLQLLHVLKGTDLATVYEQHPFPVMDLEEYLDLVIDCIALLPPELVIHRITGDGPKNLLIAPLWSANKRLVLNSLTRRFKERGITQGCALTAPSAPIDTPNDMLSKY
;
A
#
# COMPACT_ATOMS: atom_id res chain seq x y z
N GLN A 1 -3.12 -16.71 3.92
CA GLN A 1 -2.44 -15.50 4.41
C GLN A 1 -3.09 -14.28 3.76
N GLY A 2 -2.99 -13.09 4.34
CA GLY A 2 -3.62 -11.88 3.80
C GLY A 2 -2.88 -10.62 4.22
N ILE A 3 -3.16 -9.52 3.51
CA ILE A 3 -2.47 -8.24 3.69
C ILE A 3 -3.43 -7.13 4.16
N LYS A 4 -2.90 -6.20 4.96
CA LYS A 4 -3.57 -4.99 5.40
C LYS A 4 -2.76 -3.79 4.96
N LEU A 5 -3.23 -3.06 3.96
CA LEU A 5 -2.64 -1.77 3.61
C LEU A 5 -3.08 -0.71 4.64
N GLN A 6 -2.19 0.21 4.97
CA GLN A 6 -2.43 1.23 5.99
C GLN A 6 -1.70 2.51 5.60
N LEU A 7 -2.46 3.59 5.43
CA LEU A 7 -1.90 4.93 5.34
C LEU A 7 -1.19 5.28 6.66
N LEU A 8 0.02 5.83 6.55
CA LEU A 8 0.74 6.38 7.69
C LEU A 8 0.04 7.67 8.15
N HIS A 9 -0.43 7.67 9.39
CA HIS A 9 -1.03 8.84 10.02
C HIS A 9 -0.07 9.38 11.08
N VAL A 10 0.12 10.70 11.08
CA VAL A 10 0.71 11.42 12.20
C VAL A 10 -0.43 11.71 13.19
N LEU A 11 -0.35 11.13 14.38
CA LEU A 11 -1.40 11.22 15.41
C LEU A 11 -0.87 11.88 16.68
N LYS A 12 -1.65 12.81 17.26
CA LYS A 12 -1.36 13.46 18.54
C LYS A 12 -1.02 12.44 19.62
N GLY A 13 0.00 12.76 20.42
CA GLY A 13 0.46 11.90 21.51
C GLY A 13 1.30 10.69 21.06
N THR A 14 1.79 10.69 19.81
CA THR A 14 2.77 9.72 19.33
C THR A 14 4.14 10.35 19.14
N ASP A 15 5.20 9.55 19.21
CA ASP A 15 6.57 10.02 18.93
C ASP A 15 6.68 10.63 17.53
N LEU A 16 5.95 10.06 16.55
CA LEU A 16 5.90 10.58 15.19
C LEU A 16 5.30 12.00 15.14
N ALA A 17 4.31 12.30 15.97
CA ALA A 17 3.78 13.65 16.08
C ALA A 17 4.81 14.62 16.65
N THR A 18 5.56 14.23 17.69
CA THR A 18 6.63 15.06 18.23
C THR A 18 7.70 15.36 17.17
N VAL A 19 8.12 14.35 16.40
CA VAL A 19 9.07 14.53 15.28
C VAL A 19 8.49 15.48 14.23
N TYR A 20 7.24 15.25 13.80
CA TYR A 20 6.58 16.05 12.77
C TYR A 20 6.35 17.50 13.19
N GLU A 21 6.02 17.76 14.45
CA GLU A 21 5.82 19.11 14.99
C GLU A 21 7.13 19.90 15.10
N GLN A 22 8.24 19.22 15.46
CA GLN A 22 9.55 19.86 15.53
C GLN A 22 10.16 20.09 14.15
N HIS A 23 10.04 19.11 13.26
CA HIS A 23 10.61 19.13 11.91
C HIS A 23 9.59 18.53 10.92
N PRO A 24 8.64 19.33 10.43
CA PRO A 24 7.64 18.85 9.48
C PRO A 24 8.28 18.23 8.25
N PHE A 25 7.80 17.04 7.87
CA PHE A 25 8.22 16.34 6.66
C PHE A 25 7.03 16.17 5.69
N PRO A 26 7.26 15.98 4.38
CA PRO A 26 6.18 15.76 3.44
C PRO A 26 5.39 14.49 3.77
N VAL A 27 4.05 14.59 3.79
CA VAL A 27 3.14 13.45 3.80
C VAL A 27 2.44 13.34 2.45
N MET A 28 2.00 12.14 2.08
CA MET A 28 1.30 11.94 0.80
C MET A 28 0.03 12.78 0.71
N ASP A 29 -0.18 13.41 -0.43
CA ASP A 29 -1.50 13.87 -0.80
C ASP A 29 -2.42 12.69 -1.15
N LEU A 30 -3.70 12.99 -1.41
CA LEU A 30 -4.69 11.96 -1.71
C LEU A 30 -4.33 11.22 -3.00
N GLU A 31 -3.97 11.93 -4.07
CA GLU A 31 -3.77 11.33 -5.38
C GLU A 31 -2.49 10.47 -5.40
N GLU A 32 -1.41 10.93 -4.77
CA GLU A 32 -0.18 10.16 -4.56
C GLU A 32 -0.45 8.84 -3.82
N TYR A 33 -1.24 8.90 -2.74
CA TYR A 33 -1.62 7.70 -1.99
C TYR A 33 -2.44 6.72 -2.84
N LEU A 34 -3.41 7.24 -3.61
CA LEU A 34 -4.26 6.41 -4.46
C LEU A 34 -3.46 5.69 -5.54
N ASP A 35 -2.53 6.38 -6.20
CA ASP A 35 -1.69 5.78 -7.22
C ASP A 35 -0.78 4.70 -6.64
N LEU A 36 -0.11 4.98 -5.52
CA LEU A 36 0.74 4.01 -4.85
C LEU A 36 -0.04 2.75 -4.45
N VAL A 37 -1.21 2.91 -3.84
CA VAL A 37 -2.04 1.78 -3.42
C VAL A 37 -2.51 0.94 -4.59
N ILE A 38 -2.91 1.58 -5.69
CA ILE A 38 -3.35 0.88 -6.89
C ILE A 38 -2.21 0.12 -7.54
N ASP A 39 -1.01 0.71 -7.61
CA ASP A 39 0.20 0.05 -8.11
C ASP A 39 0.56 -1.16 -7.24
N CYS A 40 0.50 -1.03 -5.91
CA CYS A 40 0.68 -2.16 -5.02
C CYS A 40 -0.32 -3.27 -5.33
N ILE A 41 -1.61 -2.95 -5.44
CA ILE A 41 -2.67 -3.94 -5.67
C ILE A 41 -2.52 -4.63 -7.03
N ALA A 42 -2.09 -3.91 -8.07
CA ALA A 42 -1.81 -4.48 -9.38
C ALA A 42 -0.73 -5.58 -9.33
N LEU A 43 0.18 -5.50 -8.35
CA LEU A 43 1.29 -6.45 -8.14
C LEU A 43 0.97 -7.54 -7.10
N LEU A 44 -0.15 -7.46 -6.37
CA LEU A 44 -0.51 -8.48 -5.38
C LEU A 44 -1.06 -9.75 -6.06
N PRO A 45 -0.62 -10.96 -5.66
CA PRO A 45 -1.12 -12.22 -6.19
C PRO A 45 -2.66 -12.31 -6.10
N PRO A 46 -3.38 -12.77 -7.15
CA PRO A 46 -4.85 -12.82 -7.14
C PRO A 46 -5.44 -13.64 -5.98
N GLU A 47 -4.71 -14.63 -5.48
CA GLU A 47 -5.10 -15.49 -4.36
C GLU A 47 -4.85 -14.86 -2.98
N LEU A 48 -4.11 -13.75 -2.90
CA LEU A 48 -3.84 -13.07 -1.64
C LEU A 48 -5.05 -12.24 -1.20
N VAL A 49 -5.59 -12.53 -0.01
CA VAL A 49 -6.71 -11.77 0.55
C VAL A 49 -6.24 -10.38 1.01
N ILE A 50 -6.85 -9.33 0.45
CA ILE A 50 -6.71 -7.96 0.94
C ILE A 50 -7.76 -7.72 2.03
N HIS A 51 -7.34 -7.70 3.30
CA HIS A 51 -8.24 -7.45 4.42
C HIS A 51 -8.72 -6.01 4.50
N ARG A 52 -7.88 -5.06 4.06
CA ARG A 52 -8.23 -3.64 3.94
C ARG A 52 -7.24 -2.93 3.02
N ILE A 53 -7.73 -1.87 2.38
CA ILE A 53 -6.94 -1.00 1.51
C ILE A 53 -6.56 0.31 2.21
N THR A 54 -7.43 0.81 3.09
CA THR A 54 -7.18 1.99 3.93
C THR A 54 -7.73 1.74 5.33
N GLY A 55 -7.27 2.52 6.31
CA GLY A 55 -7.70 2.45 7.70
C GLY A 55 -7.88 3.84 8.29
N ASP A 56 -8.86 4.00 9.17
CA ASP A 56 -9.21 5.28 9.76
C ASP A 56 -8.39 5.56 11.03
N GLY A 57 -7.78 6.75 11.11
CA GLY A 57 -7.26 7.29 12.37
C GLY A 57 -8.36 8.01 13.18
N PRO A 58 -8.27 8.09 14.52
CA PRO A 58 -9.19 8.89 15.33
C PRO A 58 -9.12 10.36 14.91
N LYS A 59 -10.22 10.92 14.38
CA LYS A 59 -10.23 12.28 13.79
C LYS A 59 -9.73 13.37 14.74
N ASN A 60 -10.03 13.25 16.03
CA ASN A 60 -9.61 14.19 17.07
C ASN A 60 -8.08 14.17 17.30
N LEU A 61 -7.43 13.06 16.98
CA LEU A 61 -5.98 12.88 17.13
C LEU A 61 -5.21 13.09 15.83
N LEU A 62 -5.88 13.17 14.68
CA LEU A 62 -5.19 13.30 13.40
C LEU A 62 -4.49 14.65 13.23
N ILE A 63 -3.20 14.61 12.94
CA ILE A 63 -2.38 15.78 12.55
C ILE A 63 -2.20 15.80 11.04
N ALA A 64 -1.80 14.67 10.45
CA ALA A 64 -1.54 14.56 9.01
C ALA A 64 -1.65 13.10 8.51
N PRO A 65 -1.98 12.86 7.22
CA PRO A 65 -2.54 13.83 6.29
C PRO A 65 -4.04 14.05 6.56
N LEU A 66 -4.50 15.32 6.54
CA LEU A 66 -5.86 15.68 6.98
C LEU A 66 -6.98 15.15 6.08
N TRP A 67 -6.71 14.97 4.78
CA TRP A 67 -7.69 14.44 3.83
C TRP A 67 -8.18 13.04 4.22
N SER A 68 -7.36 12.27 4.94
CA SER A 68 -7.68 10.91 5.38
C SER A 68 -8.87 10.86 6.35
N ALA A 69 -9.18 11.95 7.04
CA ALA A 69 -10.37 12.06 7.90
C ALA A 69 -11.69 11.95 7.11
N ASN A 70 -11.67 12.17 5.80
CA ASN A 70 -12.84 12.06 4.93
C ASN A 70 -12.89 10.68 4.27
N LYS A 71 -13.22 9.65 5.04
CA LYS A 71 -13.32 8.25 4.57
C LYS A 71 -14.12 8.08 3.29
N ARG A 72 -15.26 8.78 3.18
CA ARG A 72 -16.13 8.70 1.99
C ARG A 72 -15.42 9.22 0.74
N LEU A 73 -14.71 10.35 0.87
CA LEU A 73 -13.89 10.89 -0.22
C LEU A 73 -12.83 9.86 -0.64
N VAL A 74 -12.05 9.33 0.31
CA VAL A 74 -10.97 8.38 0.02
C VAL A 74 -11.48 7.13 -0.72
N LEU A 75 -12.55 6.51 -0.21
CA LEU A 75 -13.11 5.30 -0.84
C LEU A 75 -13.69 5.57 -2.23
N ASN A 76 -14.36 6.71 -2.41
CA ASN A 76 -14.91 7.09 -3.71
C ASN A 76 -13.79 7.39 -4.72
N SER A 77 -12.76 8.12 -4.30
CA SER A 77 -11.61 8.44 -5.14
C SER A 77 -10.83 7.18 -5.51
N LEU A 78 -10.62 6.25 -4.58
CA LEU A 78 -10.00 4.96 -4.85
C LEU A 78 -10.80 4.14 -5.87
N THR A 79 -12.11 4.03 -5.66
CA THR A 79 -13.01 3.31 -6.59
C THR A 79 -12.98 3.94 -7.98
N ARG A 80 -12.98 5.27 -8.05
CA ARG A 80 -12.87 6.01 -9.32
C ARG A 80 -11.53 5.73 -9.99
N ARG A 81 -10.42 5.84 -9.26
CA ARG A 81 -9.08 5.67 -9.84
C ARG A 81 -8.82 4.25 -10.34
N PHE A 82 -9.33 3.22 -9.66
CA PHE A 82 -9.31 1.85 -10.17
C PHE A 82 -9.99 1.73 -11.55
N LYS A 83 -11.17 2.35 -11.70
CA LYS A 83 -11.92 2.35 -12.98
C LYS A 83 -11.17 3.12 -14.07
N GLU A 84 -10.63 4.29 -13.73
CA GLU A 84 -9.88 5.13 -14.67
C GLU A 84 -8.62 4.44 -15.20
N ARG A 85 -7.92 3.70 -14.34
CA ARG A 85 -6.69 2.99 -14.71
C ARG A 85 -6.93 1.57 -15.24
N GLY A 86 -8.16 1.06 -15.15
CA GLY A 86 -8.49 -0.31 -15.59
C GLY A 86 -7.73 -1.40 -14.83
N ILE A 87 -7.37 -1.15 -13.57
CA ILE A 87 -6.54 -2.06 -12.77
C ILE A 87 -7.42 -3.05 -12.00
N THR A 88 -6.96 -4.31 -11.98
CA THR A 88 -7.46 -5.34 -11.08
C THR A 88 -6.30 -5.97 -10.32
N GLN A 89 -6.57 -6.63 -9.20
CA GLN A 89 -5.53 -7.26 -8.40
C GLN A 89 -4.74 -8.27 -9.24
N GLY A 90 -3.41 -8.16 -9.20
CA GLY A 90 -2.50 -9.06 -9.90
C GLY A 90 -2.41 -8.84 -11.42
N CYS A 91 -3.06 -7.83 -11.99
CA CYS A 91 -3.01 -7.58 -13.43
C CYS A 91 -1.62 -7.18 -13.96
N ALA A 92 -0.72 -6.75 -13.07
CA ALA A 92 0.65 -6.37 -13.40
C ALA A 92 1.69 -7.41 -12.93
N LEU A 93 1.26 -8.57 -12.43
CA LEU A 93 2.17 -9.67 -12.13
C LEU A 93 2.75 -10.22 -13.43
N THR A 94 4.05 -10.02 -13.60
CA THR A 94 4.82 -10.83 -14.55
C THR A 94 5.02 -12.20 -13.90
N ALA A 95 4.82 -13.27 -14.67
CA ALA A 95 5.11 -14.61 -14.20
C ALA A 95 6.55 -14.63 -13.66
N PRO A 96 6.83 -15.28 -12.52
CA PRO A 96 8.20 -15.50 -12.11
C PRO A 96 8.89 -16.20 -13.29
N SER A 97 9.95 -15.59 -13.84
CA SER A 97 10.84 -16.31 -14.75
C SER A 97 11.18 -17.63 -14.05
N ALA A 98 10.91 -18.75 -14.71
CA ALA A 98 11.09 -20.09 -14.18
C ALA A 98 12.41 -20.17 -13.39
N PRO A 99 12.46 -20.95 -12.29
CA PRO A 99 13.71 -21.14 -11.56
C PRO A 99 14.78 -21.51 -12.58
N ILE A 100 15.85 -20.70 -12.64
CA ILE A 100 17.03 -21.02 -13.42
C ILE A 100 17.53 -22.32 -12.79
N ASP A 101 17.31 -23.44 -13.48
CA ASP A 101 17.97 -24.70 -13.15
C ASP A 101 19.47 -24.40 -13.16
N THR A 102 20.02 -24.25 -11.95
CA THR A 102 21.46 -24.21 -11.79
C THR A 102 21.93 -25.63 -12.07
N PRO A 103 22.86 -25.84 -13.02
CA PRO A 103 23.40 -27.17 -13.27
C PRO A 103 23.98 -27.71 -11.97
N ASN A 104 23.39 -28.79 -11.48
CA ASN A 104 23.89 -29.56 -10.35
C ASN A 104 25.13 -30.32 -10.81
N ASP A 105 26.22 -29.60 -11.04
CA ASP A 105 27.54 -30.18 -11.23
C ASP A 105 28.23 -30.28 -9.86
N MET A 106 28.75 -31.47 -9.60
CA MET A 106 29.54 -31.87 -8.43
C MET A 106 28.78 -32.30 -7.18
N LEU A 107 28.07 -33.42 -7.27
CA LEU A 107 28.18 -34.45 -6.21
C LEU A 107 28.20 -35.86 -6.82
N SER A 108 29.42 -36.41 -6.84
CA SER A 108 29.71 -37.80 -6.48
C SER A 108 28.93 -38.88 -7.20
N LYS A 109 29.48 -39.37 -8.31
CA LYS A 109 29.34 -40.77 -8.70
C LYS A 109 30.67 -41.30 -9.23
N TYR A 110 31.21 -42.27 -8.49
CA TYR A 110 32.11 -43.35 -8.90
C TYR A 110 33.44 -42.98 -9.57
#